data_AF-A0A9D6FEX9-F1
#
_entry.id   AF-A0A9D6FEX9-F1
#
_cell.length_a   1.000
_cell.length_b   1.000
_cell.length_c   1.000
_cell.angle_alpha   90.00
_cell.angle_beta   90.00
_cell.angle_gamma   90.00
#
_symmetry.space_group_name_H-M   'P 1'
#
loop_
_entity.id
_entity.type
_entity.pdbx_description
1 polymer ?
#
loop_
_entity_poly.entity_id
_entity_poly.type
_entity_poly.pdbx_seq_one_letter_code
_entity_poly.pdbx_strand_id
1 'polypeptide(L)'
;MDTPQKLEKLVCSAPWTNVLVRLNGDVSFCCHLKSPIGNLNDGRTFGDIWNGPIATEIREGMIDGHIPARCAHCPVIDPEVRTR
;
A
#
# COMPACT_ATOMS: atom_id res chain seq x y z
N MET A 1 -21.36 -16.78 24.94
CA MET A 1 -20.79 -16.91 23.59
C MET A 1 -20.67 -15.51 23.04
N ASP A 2 -19.65 -15.26 22.22
CA ASP A 2 -19.23 -13.97 21.64
C ASP A 2 -17.94 -13.42 22.25
N THR A 3 -16.86 -14.13 21.95
CA THR A 3 -15.48 -13.65 22.06
C THR A 3 -15.32 -12.43 21.14
N PRO A 4 -14.69 -11.31 21.59
CA PRO A 4 -14.39 -10.19 20.70
C PRO A 4 -13.55 -10.70 19.54
N GLN A 5 -14.02 -10.50 18.31
CA GLN A 5 -13.25 -10.80 17.12
C GLN A 5 -11.96 -9.97 17.16
N LYS A 6 -10.88 -10.64 17.53
CA LYS A 6 -9.51 -10.15 17.42
C LYS A 6 -9.30 -9.84 15.95
N LEU A 7 -9.47 -8.58 15.55
CA LEU A 7 -8.92 -8.06 14.31
C LEU A 7 -7.40 -8.14 14.46
N GLU A 8 -6.83 -9.33 14.25
CA GLU A 8 -5.42 -9.46 13.90
C GLU A 8 -5.26 -8.71 12.58
N LYS A 9 -4.86 -7.45 12.72
CA LYS A 9 -4.62 -6.47 11.66
C LYS A 9 -4.03 -7.19 10.44
N LEU A 10 -4.83 -7.35 9.39
CA LEU A 10 -4.39 -7.94 8.13
C LEU A 10 -3.31 -7.04 7.53
N VAL A 11 -2.05 -7.39 7.77
CA VAL A 11 -0.89 -6.72 7.18
C VAL A 11 -0.80 -7.12 5.71
N CYS A 12 -0.87 -6.14 4.81
CA CYS A 12 -0.80 -6.37 3.37
C CYS A 12 0.64 -6.61 2.93
N SER A 13 0.93 -7.71 2.22
CA SER A 13 2.28 -8.03 1.73
C SER A 13 2.69 -7.28 0.46
N ALA A 14 1.74 -6.62 -0.22
CA ALA A 14 1.99 -5.96 -1.51
C ALA A 14 3.17 -4.96 -1.51
N PRO A 15 3.45 -4.19 -0.44
CA PRO A 15 4.61 -3.30 -0.38
C PRO A 15 5.98 -3.98 -0.55
N TRP A 16 6.05 -5.30 -0.39
CA TRP A 16 7.29 -6.08 -0.54
C TRP A 16 7.31 -6.96 -1.79
N THR A 17 6.14 -7.36 -2.30
CA THR A 17 6.07 -8.40 -3.34
C THR A 17 5.62 -7.89 -4.69
N ASN A 18 4.99 -6.71 -4.77
CA ASN A 18 4.28 -6.27 -5.96
C ASN A 18 4.75 -4.90 -6.44
N VAL A 19 4.82 -4.76 -7.76
CA VAL A 19 4.96 -3.48 -8.45
C VAL A 19 3.88 -3.38 -9.53
N LEU A 20 3.19 -2.24 -9.55
CA LEU A 20 2.31 -1.81 -10.64
C LEU A 20 2.92 -0.56 -11.26
N VAL A 21 3.19 -0.61 -12.56
CA VAL A 21 3.59 0.55 -13.35
C VAL A 21 2.43 0.92 -14.27
N ARG A 22 1.97 2.16 -14.21
CA ARG A 22 0.91 2.69 -15.08
C ARG A 22 1.51 3.29 -16.36
N LEU A 23 0.67 3.47 -17.38
CA LEU A 23 1.09 4.01 -18.69
C LEU A 23 1.73 5.40 -18.61
N ASN A 24 1.40 6.19 -17.59
CA ASN A 24 1.98 7.51 -17.34
C ASN A 24 3.29 7.48 -16.54
N GLY A 25 3.86 6.29 -16.28
CA GLY A 25 5.10 6.10 -15.53
C GLY A 25 4.92 6.00 -14.01
N ASP A 26 3.70 6.15 -13.49
CA ASP A 26 3.43 6.03 -12.05
C ASP A 26 3.73 4.62 -11.55
N VAL A 27 4.48 4.54 -10.45
CA VAL A 27 4.82 3.31 -9.75
C VAL A 27 3.99 3.20 -8.48
N SER A 28 3.40 2.05 -8.21
CA SER A 28 2.58 1.76 -7.02
C SER A 28 2.72 0.29 -6.61
N PHE A 29 2.25 -0.07 -5.41
CA PHE A 29 2.23 -1.48 -4.96
C PHE A 29 1.00 -2.26 -5.45
N CYS A 30 -0.12 -1.58 -5.69
CA CYS A 30 -1.36 -2.18 -6.15
C CYS A 30 -2.23 -1.16 -6.92
N CYS A 31 -3.29 -1.63 -7.56
CA CYS A 31 -4.20 -0.78 -8.33
C CYS A 31 -5.06 0.17 -7.48
N HIS A 32 -5.23 -0.12 -6.18
CA HIS A 32 -6.03 0.67 -5.24
C HIS A 32 -5.26 1.81 -4.56
N LEU A 33 -3.93 1.82 -4.68
CA LEU A 33 -3.12 2.91 -4.13
C LEU A 33 -3.37 4.17 -4.95
N LYS A 34 -4.11 5.14 -4.37
CA LYS A 34 -4.51 6.38 -5.07
C LYS A 34 -3.33 7.28 -5.39
N SER A 35 -2.29 7.26 -4.56
CA SER A 35 -1.09 8.08 -4.73
C SER A 35 0.11 7.20 -5.02
N PRO A 36 0.81 7.39 -6.16
CA PRO A 36 1.97 6.58 -6.48
C PRO A 36 3.11 6.78 -5.49
N ILE A 37 3.99 5.78 -5.40
CA ILE A 37 5.22 5.85 -4.60
C ILE A 37 6.35 6.60 -5.35
N GLY A 38 6.18 6.83 -6.65
CA GLY A 38 7.04 7.65 -7.50
C GLY A 38 6.65 7.52 -8.98
N ASN A 39 7.37 8.19 -9.87
CA ASN A 39 7.16 8.10 -11.31
C ASN A 39 8.51 7.86 -12.03
N LEU A 40 8.53 6.93 -12.98
CA LEU A 40 9.75 6.56 -13.75
C LEU A 40 10.23 7.68 -14.69
N ASN A 41 9.37 8.64 -15.02
CA ASN A 41 9.72 9.79 -15.86
C ASN A 41 10.45 10.89 -15.08
N ASP A 42 10.58 10.77 -13.75
CA ASP A 42 11.26 11.75 -12.90
C ASP A 42 12.81 11.70 -13.00
N GLY A 43 13.36 10.80 -13.83
CA GLY A 43 14.80 10.58 -13.95
C GLY A 43 15.42 9.77 -12.79
N ARG A 44 14.60 9.24 -11.88
CA ARG A 44 15.00 8.32 -10.80
C ARG A 44 15.01 6.88 -11.29
N THR A 45 15.87 6.05 -10.72
CA THR A 45 15.82 4.61 -10.99
C THR A 45 14.61 3.99 -10.29
N PHE A 46 14.17 2.82 -10.77
CA PHE A 46 13.16 2.04 -10.05
C PHE A 46 13.59 1.74 -8.60
N GLY A 47 14.87 1.46 -8.37
CA GLY A 47 15.41 1.21 -7.03
C GLY A 47 15.27 2.40 -6.09
N ASP A 48 15.49 3.62 -6.59
CA ASP A 48 15.31 4.86 -5.81
C ASP A 48 13.84 5.09 -5.43
N ILE A 49 12.91 4.74 -6.33
CA ILE A 49 11.48 4.82 -6.07
C ILE A 49 11.04 3.75 -5.07
N TRP A 50 11.49 2.51 -5.28
CA TRP A 50 11.14 1.35 -4.47
C TRP A 50 11.63 1.45 -3.01
N ASN A 51 12.79 2.07 -2.81
CA ASN A 51 13.37 2.33 -1.50
C ASN A 51 13.19 3.80 -1.05
N GLY A 52 12.35 4.55 -1.76
CA GLY A 52 12.08 5.94 -1.47
C GLY A 52 11.22 6.14 -0.22
N PRO A 53 11.12 7.39 0.27
CA PRO A 53 10.49 7.69 1.55
C PRO A 53 9.03 7.23 1.63
N ILE A 54 8.25 7.37 0.55
CA ILE A 54 6.83 6.94 0.53
C ILE A 54 6.71 5.41 0.63
N ALA A 55 7.57 4.68 -0.09
CA ALA A 55 7.57 3.23 -0.06
C ALA A 55 7.96 2.69 1.32
N THR A 56 8.94 3.34 1.96
CA THR A 56 9.40 3.03 3.32
C THR A 56 8.32 3.33 4.37
N GLU A 57 7.70 4.51 4.32
CA GLU A 57 6.59 4.91 5.23
C GLU A 57 5.46 3.87 5.21
N ILE A 58 5.08 3.39 4.02
CA ILE A 58 4.03 2.38 3.87
C ILE A 58 4.45 1.06 4.53
N ARG A 59 5.70 0.61 4.33
CA ARG A 59 6.20 -0.64 4.92
C ARG A 59 6.33 -0.55 6.45
N GLU A 60 6.83 0.56 6.96
CA GLU A 60 6.93 0.83 8.41
C GLU A 60 5.55 0.77 9.05
N GLY A 61 4.55 1.44 8.44
CA GLY A 61 3.20 1.38 8.99
C GLY A 61 2.61 -0.02 9.02
N MET A 62 2.87 -0.81 7.98
CA MET A 62 2.46 -2.21 7.92
C MET A 62 3.14 -3.07 9.00
N ILE A 63 4.42 -2.83 9.30
CA ILE A 63 5.17 -3.50 10.39
C ILE A 63 4.62 -3.10 11.76
N ASP A 64 4.33 -1.82 11.96
CA ASP A 64 3.77 -1.28 13.21
C ASP A 64 2.28 -1.62 13.39
N GLY A 65 1.69 -2.31 12.41
CA GLY A 65 0.31 -2.76 12.43
C GLY A 65 -0.68 -1.60 12.30
N HIS A 66 -0.33 -0.50 11.65
CA HIS A 66 -1.26 0.56 11.32
C HIS A 66 -1.44 0.66 9.80
N ILE A 67 -2.67 0.87 9.35
CA ILE A 67 -2.95 1.05 7.92
C ILE A 67 -2.51 2.48 7.55
N PRO A 68 -1.52 2.66 6.67
CA PRO A 68 -1.13 4.00 6.22
C PRO A 68 -2.32 4.70 5.56
N ALA A 69 -2.43 6.02 5.69
CA ALA A 69 -3.56 6.78 5.13
C ALA A 69 -3.77 6.53 3.62
N ARG A 70 -2.66 6.28 2.90
CA ARG A 70 -2.66 5.93 1.47
C ARG A 70 -3.37 4.60 1.16
N CYS A 71 -3.50 3.72 2.15
CA CYS A 71 -4.15 2.41 2.09
C CYS A 71 -5.55 2.39 2.73
N ALA A 72 -6.01 3.50 3.33
CA ALA A 72 -7.24 3.56 4.11
C ALA A 72 -8.53 3.24 3.34
N HIS A 73 -8.50 3.28 2.01
CA HIS A 73 -9.65 2.95 1.16
C HIS A 73 -9.47 1.61 0.42
N CYS A 74 -8.64 0.72 0.95
CA CYS A 74 -8.36 -0.57 0.33
C CYS A 74 -9.48 -1.57 0.60
N PRO A 75 -10.21 -2.09 -0.40
CA PRO A 75 -11.30 -3.05 -0.21
C PRO A 75 -10.83 -4.43 0.28
N VAL A 76 -9.51 -4.67 0.31
CA VAL A 76 -8.90 -5.91 0.80
C VAL A 76 -8.65 -5.84 2.31
N ILE A 77 -8.36 -4.66 2.84
CA ILE A 77 -8.02 -4.45 4.26
C ILE A 77 -9.23 -3.90 5.03
N ASP A 78 -10.09 -3.14 4.37
CA ASP A 78 -11.35 -2.64 4.90
C ASP A 78 -12.54 -3.38 4.26
N PRO A 79 -13.18 -4.32 4.98
CA PRO A 79 -14.36 -5.04 4.49
C PRO A 79 -15.57 -4.12 4.22
N GLU A 80 -15.68 -2.99 4.93
CA GLU A 80 -16.81 -2.06 4.79
C GLU A 80 -16.76 -1.25 3.49
N VAL A 81 -15.56 -1.08 2.90
CA VAL A 81 -15.37 -0.47 1.58
C VAL A 81 -15.86 -1.39 0.45
N ARG A 82 -15.91 -2.71 0.67
CA ARG A 82 -16.30 -3.70 -0.35
C ARG A 82 -17.83 -3.80 -0.55
N THR A 83 -18.62 -3.30 0.38
CA THR A 83 -20.10 -3.39 0.38
C THR A 83 -20.81 -2.11 -0.06
N ARG A 84 -20.09 -1.10 -0.55
CA ARG A 84 -20.67 0.13 -1.13
C ARG A 84 -20.68 0.10 -2.64
#